data_AF-A0A961L809-F1
#
_entry.id   AF-A0A961L809-F1
#
_cell.length_a   1.000
_cell.length_b   1.000
_cell.length_c   1.000
_cell.angle_alpha   90.00
_cell.angle_beta   90.00
_cell.angle_gamma   90.00
#
_symmetry.space_group_name_H-M   'P 1'
#
loop_
_entity.id
_entity.type
_entity.pdbx_description
1 polymer ?
#
loop_
_entity_poly.entity_id
_entity_poly.type
_entity_poly.pdbx_seq_one_letter_code
_entity_poly.pdbx_strand_id
1 'polypeptide(L)'
;ELGTDKASLTPLEPYIRLDIKRVGSLGGLEVDLVLRPDPVCESHRLTMSADLSYLPRVIAQLNKVLAQFPVRLETQCSSGCR
;
A
#
# COMPACT_ATOMS: atom_id res chain seq x y z
N GLU A 1 1.76 -17.95 6.70
CA GLU A 1 1.25 -16.99 5.71
C GLU A 1 1.98 -15.67 5.94
N LEU A 2 2.66 -15.19 4.91
CA LEU A 2 3.73 -14.20 5.01
C LEU A 2 3.12 -12.82 5.34
N GLY A 3 3.40 -12.30 6.54
CA GLY A 3 2.83 -11.07 7.06
C GLY A 3 3.26 -9.82 6.28
N THR A 4 2.39 -9.31 5.43
CA THR A 4 2.49 -8.02 4.74
C THR A 4 1.69 -6.94 5.49
N ASP A 5 1.85 -6.84 6.81
CA ASP A 5 1.23 -5.75 7.60
C ASP A 5 2.05 -4.44 7.54
N LYS A 6 3.13 -4.42 6.76
CA LYS A 6 4.04 -3.28 6.60
C LYS A 6 4.51 -3.16 5.15
N ALA A 7 4.55 -1.93 4.65
CA ALA A 7 5.14 -1.58 3.38
C ALA A 7 6.07 -0.39 3.59
N SER A 8 7.30 -0.46 3.08
CA SER A 8 8.27 0.63 3.17
C SER A 8 8.70 1.07 1.78
N LEU A 9 8.89 2.38 1.62
CA LEU A 9 9.56 2.97 0.47
C LEU A 9 10.84 3.63 0.97
N THR A 10 11.97 3.01 0.65
CA THR A 10 13.32 3.51 0.92
C THR A 10 14.06 3.63 -0.41
N PRO A 11 13.92 4.77 -1.11
CA PRO A 11 14.68 5.04 -2.32
C PRO A 11 16.18 5.04 -2.05
N LEU A 12 16.95 4.97 -3.13
CA LEU A 12 18.42 5.00 -3.04
C LEU A 12 18.90 6.34 -2.50
N GLU A 13 18.21 7.43 -2.85
CA GLU A 13 18.47 8.75 -2.28
C GLU A 13 17.83 8.92 -0.89
N PRO A 14 18.58 9.43 0.12
CA PRO A 14 18.14 9.49 1.52
C PRO A 14 17.16 10.64 1.84
N TYR A 15 16.62 11.31 0.82
CA TYR A 15 15.79 12.50 0.97
C TYR A 15 14.36 12.18 1.37
N ILE A 16 13.92 10.94 1.15
CA ILE A 16 12.55 10.53 1.47
C ILE A 16 12.55 9.12 2.01
N ARG A 17 11.78 8.90 3.06
CA ARG A 17 11.49 7.58 3.60
C ARG A 17 10.03 7.52 3.98
N LEU A 18 9.34 6.48 3.52
CA LEU A 18 7.94 6.23 3.83
C LEU A 18 7.84 4.87 4.48
N ASP A 19 7.21 4.80 5.64
CA ASP A 19 6.87 3.55 6.30
C ASP A 19 5.36 3.52 6.52
N ILE A 20 4.69 2.55 5.91
CA ILE A 20 3.25 2.31 6.05
C ILE A 20 3.10 1.04 6.88
N LYS A 21 2.27 1.10 7.92
CA LYS A 21 1.92 -0.07 8.71
C LYS A 21 0.43 -0.11 8.96
N ARG A 22 -0.09 -1.33 9.04
CA ARG A 22 -1.43 -1.56 9.59
C ARG A 22 -1.42 -1.27 11.08
N VAL A 23 -2.44 -0.55 11.54
CA VAL A 23 -2.67 -0.24 12.94
C VAL A 23 -4.04 -0.76 13.34
N GLY A 24 -4.05 -1.60 14.37
CA GLY A 24 -5.27 -2.23 14.88
C GLY A 24 -5.80 -3.36 13.99
N SER A 25 -6.78 -4.09 14.52
CA SER A 25 -7.44 -5.21 13.85
C SER A 25 -8.43 -4.75 12.77
N LEU A 26 -8.96 -3.54 12.91
CA LEU A 26 -10.05 -3.00 12.09
C LEU A 26 -9.58 -2.26 10.83
N GLY A 27 -8.33 -2.42 10.37
CA GLY A 27 -7.90 -1.84 9.10
C GLY A 27 -7.52 -0.35 9.17
N GLY A 28 -7.04 0.12 10.33
CA GLY A 28 -6.33 1.39 10.37
C GLY A 28 -4.99 1.27 9.64
N LEU A 29 -4.57 2.34 8.98
CA LEU A 29 -3.22 2.50 8.44
C LEU A 29 -2.57 3.70 9.12
N GLU A 30 -1.30 3.56 9.47
CA GLU A 30 -0.45 4.67 9.87
C GLU A 30 0.71 4.77 8.88
N VAL A 31 0.95 6.00 8.44
CA VAL A 31 1.99 6.37 7.50
C VAL A 31 2.95 7.30 8.21
N ASP A 32 4.22 6.92 8.22
CA ASP A 32 5.33 7.73 8.73
C ASP A 32 6.18 8.17 7.54
N LEU A 33 6.16 9.46 7.24
CA LEU A 33 6.89 10.08 6.15
C LEU A 33 8.01 10.95 6.73
N VAL A 34 9.25 10.65 6.37
CA VAL A 34 10.41 11.50 6.63
C VAL A 34 10.87 12.10 5.32
N LEU A 35 10.92 13.43 5.26
CA LEU A 35 11.44 14.23 4.16
C LEU A 35 12.67 15.00 4.63
N ARG A 36 13.76 14.94 3.88
CA ARG A 36 15.01 15.65 4.15
C ARG A 36 15.43 16.43 2.90
N PRO A 37 14.89 17.66 2.71
CA PRO A 37 15.23 18.51 1.56
C PRO A 37 16.71 18.89 1.55
N ASP A 38 17.28 19.12 2.73
CA ASP A 38 18.72 19.19 2.99
C ASP A 38 19.08 18.11 4.04
N PRO A 39 19.83 17.07 3.67
CA PRO A 39 20.19 15.98 4.59
C PRO A 39 21.05 16.43 5.79
N VAL A 40 21.64 17.63 5.75
CA VAL A 40 22.48 18.17 6.83
C VAL A 40 21.67 19.05 7.78
N CYS A 41 20.78 19.90 7.26
CA CYS A 41 20.15 20.97 8.05
C CYS A 41 18.66 20.77 8.32
N GLU A 42 17.95 19.96 7.53
CA GLU A 42 16.49 19.98 7.53
C GLU A 42 15.86 18.58 7.45
N SER A 43 15.00 18.27 8.43
CA SER A 43 14.23 17.03 8.44
C SER A 43 12.80 17.31 8.87
N HIS A 44 11.86 16.95 8.00
CA HIS A 44 10.42 17.00 8.24
C HIS A 44 9.90 15.60 8.46
N ARG A 45 9.11 15.41 9.52
CA ARG A 45 8.42 14.14 9.78
C ARG A 45 6.93 14.38 9.85
N LEU A 46 6.17 13.62 9.06
CA LEU A 46 4.72 13.68 9.02
C LEU A 46 4.17 12.31 9.37
N THR A 47 3.24 12.27 10.31
CA THR A 47 2.49 11.06 10.63
C THR A 47 1.05 11.25 10.21
N MET A 48 0.53 10.34 9.40
CA MET A 48 -0.83 10.37 8.89
C MET A 48 -1.52 9.05 9.22
N SER A 49 -2.79 9.11 9.61
CA SER A 49 -3.59 7.92 9.88
C SER A 49 -4.82 7.91 8.98
N ALA A 50 -5.11 6.75 8.39
CA ALA A 50 -6.32 6.51 7.62
C ALA A 50 -7.13 5.37 8.23
N ASP A 51 -8.42 5.60 8.48
CA ASP A 51 -9.34 4.55 8.90
C ASP A 51 -9.94 3.87 7.68
N LEU A 52 -9.63 2.58 7.47
CA LEU A 52 -10.17 1.77 6.39
C LEU A 52 -11.05 0.62 6.90
N SER A 53 -11.65 0.78 8.09
CA SER A 53 -12.51 -0.24 8.71
C SER A 53 -13.74 -0.65 7.90
N TYR A 54 -14.16 0.18 6.96
CA TYR A 54 -15.24 -0.13 6.03
C TYR A 54 -14.80 -1.05 4.87
N LEU A 55 -13.52 -1.06 4.48
CA LEU A 55 -13.04 -1.78 3.30
C LEU A 55 -13.24 -3.30 3.36
N PRO A 56 -13.03 -4.00 4.49
CA PRO A 56 -13.23 -5.44 4.54
C PRO A 56 -14.64 -5.87 4.08
N ARG A 57 -15.67 -5.09 4.44
CA ARG A 57 -17.05 -5.36 4.03
C ARG A 57 -17.24 -5.19 2.52
N VAL A 58 -16.67 -4.12 1.95
CA VAL A 58 -16.73 -3.84 0.51
C VAL A 58 -15.97 -4.91 -0.28
N ILE A 59 -14.75 -5.27 0.15
CA ILE A 59 -13.94 -6.33 -0.47
C ILE A 59 -14.70 -7.67 -0.43
N ALA A 60 -15.33 -8.01 0.70
CA ALA A 60 -16.13 -9.22 0.80
C ALA A 60 -17.32 -9.23 -0.17
N GLN A 61 -17.95 -8.08 -0.42
CA GLN A 61 -19.03 -7.96 -1.42
C GLN A 61 -18.48 -8.12 -2.84
N LEU A 62 -17.38 -7.46 -3.17
CA LEU A 62 -16.73 -7.59 -4.48
C LEU A 62 -16.29 -9.04 -4.76
N ASN A 63 -15.71 -9.71 -3.77
CA ASN A 63 -15.32 -11.11 -3.89
C ASN A 63 -16.52 -12.03 -4.14
N LYS A 64 -17.69 -11.75 -3.53
CA LYS A 64 -18.93 -12.50 -3.83
C LYS A 64 -19.38 -12.30 -5.28
N VAL A 65 -19.30 -11.07 -5.78
CA VAL A 65 -19.65 -10.77 -7.18
C VAL A 65 -18.68 -11.46 -8.14
N LEU A 66 -17.37 -11.38 -7.88
CA LEU A 66 -16.34 -12.02 -8.70
C LEU A 66 -16.43 -13.56 -8.67
N ALA A 67 -16.86 -14.15 -7.54
CA ALA A 67 -17.11 -15.58 -7.45
C ALA A 67 -18.33 -16.03 -8.29
N GLN A 68 -19.34 -15.17 -8.43
CA GLN A 68 -20.52 -15.44 -9.26
C GLN A 68 -20.27 -15.17 -10.74
N PHE A 69 -19.45 -14.17 -11.05
CA PHE A 69 -19.11 -13.77 -12.41
C PHE A 69 -17.58 -13.76 -12.54
N PRO A 70 -16.95 -14.94 -12.71
CA PRO A 70 -15.51 -15.03 -12.84
C PRO A 70 -15.06 -14.27 -14.10
N VAL A 71 -14.44 -13.12 -13.90
CA VAL A 71 -13.82 -12.35 -14.97
C VAL A 71 -12.62 -13.16 -15.47
N ARG A 72 -12.73 -13.75 -16.66
CA ARG A 72 -11.55 -14.23 -17.39
C ARG A 72 -10.78 -13.00 -17.83
N LEU A 73 -9.71 -12.67 -17.12
CA LEU A 73 -8.70 -11.77 -17.65
C LEU A 73 -8.10 -12.50 -18.84
N GLU A 74 -8.50 -12.14 -20.06
CA GLU A 74 -7.75 -12.50 -21.25
C GLU A 74 -6.37 -11.86 -21.10
N THR A 75 -5.40 -12.65 -20.65
CA THR A 75 -3.99 -12.33 -20.75
C THR A 75 -3.62 -12.38 -22.24
N GLN A 76 -4.06 -11.38 -23.00
CA GLN A 76 -3.46 -11.00 -24.27
C GLN A 76 -2.56 -9.79 -24.03
N CYS A 77 -1.38 -10.06 -23.48
CA CYS A 77 -0.18 -9.33 -23.89
C CYS A 77 0.74 -10.32 -24.60
N SER A 78 0.33 -10.71 -25.80
CA SER A 78 1.26 -11.20 -26.81
C SER A 78 2.11 -10.01 -27.27
N SER A 79 3.28 -9.84 -26.69
CA SER A 79 4.31 -8.99 -27.28
C SER A 79 5.69 -9.56 -27.00
N GLY A 80 6.27 -10.22 -28.01
CA GLY A 80 7.71 -10.37 -28.13
C GLY A 80 8.22 -11.78 -28.38
N CYS A 81 7.86 -12.38 -29.52
CA CYS A 81 8.84 -13.21 -30.23
C CYS A 81 10.02 -12.32 -30.65
N ARG A 82 11.18 -12.50 -30.00
CA ARG A 82 12.50 -12.63 -30.65
C ARG A 82 13.57 -12.98 -29.64
#